data_AF-A0A960HKJ4-F1
#
_entry.id   AF-A0A960HKJ4-F1
#
_cell.length_a   1.000
_cell.length_b   1.000
_cell.length_c   1.000
_cell.angle_alpha   90.00
_cell.angle_beta   90.00
_cell.angle_gamma   90.00
#
_symmetry.space_group_name_H-M   'P 1'
#
loop_
_entity.id
_entity.type
_entity.pdbx_description
1 polymer ?
#
loop_
_entity_poly.entity_id
_entity_poly.type
_entity_poly.pdbx_seq_one_letter_code
_entity_poly.pdbx_strand_id
1 'polypeptide(L)'
;MTGAFDPDAVRAKYLAERDRRLVPGRTAIRDLDHDERLARYRADPFTPMAERVPVVDDPDVVIVGGGIAGMLAAVELRNRGIDRFRIVDQAGGLGGTWYWNRYPGVMCDIESYIYLPLLEELDYVPTHRYASGEEILAHLQAIGDRYDLCRDALVHTGVERAMWDEDARRWQIETDRGDRLSARWYVLAVGMLNLLKLPAIAGMDDFAGDAFHTARWDYSVTGGRPGQPMTRLAGKRVGLMGTGATGIQCLGPLADAAEHVSVFQRTPSAIGERGNRPTDPSFAEARRPGWQLERMDNFQAVMLGRPVDVDLTDDGWTHHYAVVQNPPRKQPDESFADYLRRAEALDYEIMEHHRDRVAQLVADEAVAEVLKPYYRYLCKRPCFHDEYLSAYNRPNVRL
;
A
#
# COMPACT_ATOMS: atom_id res chain seq x y z
N MET A 1 -26.13 15.18 -22.09
CA MET A 1 -25.58 16.24 -22.97
C MET A 1 -24.10 16.30 -22.71
N THR A 2 -23.28 15.63 -23.53
CA THR A 2 -21.82 15.66 -23.45
C THR A 2 -21.36 17.03 -23.90
N GLY A 3 -21.06 17.93 -22.97
CA GLY A 3 -20.36 19.17 -23.28
C GLY A 3 -19.04 18.79 -23.96
N ALA A 4 -18.72 19.44 -25.09
CA ALA A 4 -17.44 19.24 -25.75
C ALA A 4 -16.30 19.48 -24.74
N PHE A 5 -15.25 18.66 -24.79
CA PHE A 5 -14.07 18.83 -23.93
C PHE A 5 -13.48 20.24 -24.14
N ASP A 6 -13.56 21.07 -23.11
CA ASP A 6 -12.93 22.38 -23.03
C ASP A 6 -11.72 22.28 -22.07
N PRO A 7 -10.49 22.19 -22.58
CA PRO A 7 -9.31 22.01 -21.76
C PRO A 7 -9.07 23.17 -20.79
N ASP A 8 -9.50 24.39 -21.14
CA ASP A 8 -9.32 25.56 -20.29
C ASP A 8 -10.30 25.53 -19.12
N ALA A 9 -11.56 25.13 -19.35
CA ALA A 9 -12.55 24.94 -18.29
C ALA A 9 -12.13 23.82 -17.31
N VAL A 10 -11.62 22.70 -17.82
CA VAL A 10 -11.13 21.58 -17.00
C VAL A 10 -9.93 22.01 -16.18
N ARG A 11 -8.96 22.68 -16.79
CA ARG A 11 -7.78 23.21 -16.09
C ARG A 11 -8.17 24.21 -15.02
N ALA A 12 -9.12 25.11 -15.31
CA ALA A 12 -9.64 26.06 -14.32
C ALA A 12 -10.29 25.35 -13.12
N LYS A 13 -11.09 24.30 -13.37
CA LYS A 13 -11.68 23.47 -12.31
C LYS A 13 -10.61 22.77 -11.47
N TYR A 14 -9.60 22.16 -12.10
CA TYR A 14 -8.51 21.50 -11.37
C TYR A 14 -7.70 22.48 -10.51
N LEU A 15 -7.42 23.68 -11.03
CA LEU A 15 -6.76 24.75 -10.28
C LEU A 15 -7.61 25.20 -9.09
N ALA A 16 -8.90 25.43 -9.28
CA ALA A 16 -9.81 25.81 -8.19
C ALA A 16 -9.84 24.75 -7.07
N GLU A 17 -9.87 23.46 -7.42
CA GLU A 17 -9.87 22.37 -6.44
C GLU A 17 -8.51 22.20 -5.73
N ARG A 18 -7.39 22.45 -6.43
CA ARG A 18 -6.07 22.54 -5.81
C ARG A 18 -6.02 23.69 -4.80
N ASP A 19 -6.47 24.87 -5.20
CA ASP A 19 -6.33 26.11 -4.42
C ASP A 19 -7.15 26.08 -3.13
N ARG A 20 -8.32 25.42 -3.13
CA ARG A 20 -9.10 25.12 -1.90
C ARG A 20 -8.30 24.41 -0.80
N ARG A 21 -7.20 23.75 -1.16
CA ARG A 21 -6.38 22.94 -0.27
C ARG A 21 -5.07 23.62 0.13
N LEU A 22 -4.71 24.73 -0.52
CA LEU A 22 -3.55 25.56 -0.19
C LEU A 22 -3.86 26.45 1.02
N VAL A 23 -4.10 25.81 2.15
CA VAL A 23 -4.37 26.46 3.44
C VAL A 23 -3.13 26.24 4.33
N PRO A 24 -2.47 27.32 4.81
CA PRO A 24 -1.31 27.21 5.68
C PRO A 24 -1.56 26.27 6.88
N GLY A 25 -0.60 25.38 7.16
CA GLY A 25 -0.70 24.42 8.27
C GLY A 25 -1.64 23.22 8.06
N ARG A 26 -2.51 23.22 7.04
CA ARG A 26 -3.51 22.15 6.83
C ARG A 26 -2.91 20.79 6.44
N THR A 27 -1.66 20.79 5.99
CA THR A 27 -0.88 19.57 5.68
C THR A 27 0.19 19.27 6.73
N ALA A 28 0.18 19.98 7.86
CA ALA A 28 1.10 19.72 8.96
C ALA A 28 0.89 18.28 9.47
N ILE A 29 2.01 17.57 9.60
CA ILE A 29 2.08 16.23 10.16
C ILE A 29 2.71 16.37 11.54
N ARG A 30 2.20 15.61 12.50
CA ARG A 30 2.79 15.57 13.84
C ARG A 30 4.16 14.91 13.80
N ASP A 31 5.08 15.48 14.58
CA ASP A 31 6.33 14.82 14.90
C ASP A 31 6.05 13.74 15.95
N LEU A 32 6.04 12.48 15.52
CA LEU A 32 5.78 11.37 16.43
C LEU A 32 7.00 11.03 17.27
N ASP A 33 8.22 11.37 16.84
CA ASP A 33 9.46 10.96 17.49
C ASP A 33 9.59 11.55 18.90
N HIS A 34 9.02 12.73 19.11
CA HIS A 34 9.05 13.45 20.37
C HIS A 34 7.67 13.56 21.04
N ASP A 35 6.63 12.92 20.51
CA ASP A 35 5.26 12.96 21.04
C ASP A 35 4.96 11.71 21.90
N GLU A 36 5.19 11.82 23.21
CA GLU A 36 4.92 10.74 24.18
C GLU A 36 3.45 10.33 24.25
N ARG A 37 2.51 11.26 23.99
CA ARG A 37 1.06 10.97 24.04
C ARG A 37 0.63 10.07 22.88
N LEU A 38 1.27 10.22 21.73
CA LEU A 38 0.98 9.46 20.53
C LEU A 38 2.00 8.35 20.24
N ALA A 39 3.04 8.20 21.06
CA ALA A 39 4.00 7.09 20.96
C ALA A 39 3.31 5.71 20.93
N ARG A 40 2.17 5.57 21.62
CA ARG A 40 1.32 4.36 21.57
C ARG A 40 0.89 3.95 20.15
N TYR A 41 0.76 4.91 19.22
CA TYR A 41 0.40 4.64 17.82
C TYR A 41 1.54 3.99 17.04
N ARG A 42 2.76 3.92 17.60
CA ARG A 42 3.91 3.25 16.98
C ARG A 42 4.10 1.82 17.51
N ALA A 43 3.50 1.51 18.67
CA ALA A 43 3.57 0.20 19.29
C ALA A 43 3.05 -0.90 18.35
N ASP A 44 3.57 -2.11 18.54
CA ASP A 44 3.14 -3.29 17.81
C ASP A 44 1.92 -3.93 18.48
N PRO A 45 0.72 -3.87 17.86
CA PRO A 45 -0.49 -4.45 18.45
C PRO A 45 -0.61 -5.97 18.23
N PHE A 46 0.29 -6.58 17.45
CA PHE A 46 0.13 -7.96 16.99
C PHE A 46 0.99 -8.94 17.78
N THR A 47 2.21 -8.53 18.13
CA THR A 47 3.17 -9.39 18.82
C THR A 47 3.70 -8.68 20.06
N PRO A 48 3.53 -9.26 21.26
CA PRO A 48 4.14 -8.74 22.47
C PRO A 48 5.66 -8.69 22.33
N MET A 49 6.27 -7.61 22.82
CA MET A 49 7.73 -7.50 22.87
C MET A 49 8.30 -8.55 23.83
N ALA A 50 9.23 -9.37 23.34
CA ALA A 50 9.93 -10.36 24.14
C ALA A 50 11.31 -9.84 24.57
N GLU A 51 11.65 -10.04 25.84
CA GLU A 51 13.00 -9.77 26.35
C GLU A 51 14.02 -10.76 25.77
N ARG A 52 15.19 -10.26 25.40
CA ARG A 52 16.34 -11.05 24.97
C ARG A 52 17.65 -10.37 25.37
N VAL A 53 18.70 -11.15 25.50
CA VAL A 53 20.06 -10.63 25.70
C VAL A 53 20.51 -9.89 24.42
N PRO A 54 21.24 -8.77 24.54
CA PRO A 54 21.85 -8.11 23.40
C PRO A 54 22.76 -9.06 22.62
N VAL A 55 22.69 -8.99 21.28
CA VAL A 55 23.47 -9.83 20.38
C VAL A 55 24.75 -9.09 20.01
N VAL A 56 25.89 -9.76 20.20
CA VAL A 56 27.18 -9.32 19.66
C VAL A 56 27.61 -10.35 18.61
N ASP A 57 27.72 -9.92 17.36
CA ASP A 57 27.89 -10.85 16.23
C ASP A 57 28.69 -10.21 15.08
N ASP A 58 29.28 -11.04 14.22
CA ASP A 58 30.11 -10.64 13.09
C ASP A 58 29.63 -11.21 11.73
N PRO A 59 28.34 -11.01 11.35
CA PRO A 59 27.80 -11.54 10.10
C PRO A 59 28.51 -10.95 8.88
N ASP A 60 28.48 -11.63 7.74
CA ASP A 60 28.97 -11.05 6.49
C ASP A 60 28.05 -9.94 5.99
N VAL A 61 26.74 -10.10 6.19
CA VAL A 61 25.71 -9.15 5.73
C VAL A 61 24.73 -8.80 6.85
N VAL A 62 24.42 -7.52 7.01
CA VAL A 62 23.24 -7.06 7.77
C VAL A 62 22.24 -6.45 6.80
N ILE A 63 21.02 -6.96 6.84
CA ILE A 63 19.86 -6.49 6.06
C ILE A 63 18.94 -5.75 7.01
N VAL A 64 18.66 -4.48 6.74
CA VAL A 64 17.70 -3.67 7.52
C VAL A 64 16.35 -3.68 6.81
N GLY A 65 15.38 -4.33 7.43
CA GLY A 65 14.05 -4.59 6.90
C GLY A 65 13.82 -6.07 6.63
N GLY A 66 12.81 -6.64 7.28
CA GLY A 66 12.27 -7.99 7.12
C GLY A 66 10.99 -8.02 6.29
N GLY A 67 10.77 -7.01 5.44
CA GLY A 67 9.74 -7.04 4.38
C GLY A 67 10.20 -7.77 3.12
N ILE A 68 9.37 -7.77 2.07
CA ILE A 68 9.62 -8.47 0.79
C ILE A 68 11.06 -8.29 0.28
N ALA A 69 11.54 -7.04 0.20
CA ALA A 69 12.88 -6.74 -0.32
C ALA A 69 14.01 -7.40 0.51
N GLY A 70 13.92 -7.33 1.84
CA GLY A 70 14.94 -7.92 2.70
C GLY A 70 14.86 -9.43 2.78
N MET A 71 13.65 -9.99 2.76
CA MET A 71 13.43 -11.43 2.65
C MET A 71 14.00 -11.98 1.34
N LEU A 72 13.72 -11.33 0.21
CA LEU A 72 14.28 -11.73 -1.09
C LEU A 72 15.81 -11.61 -1.11
N ALA A 73 16.38 -10.55 -0.54
CA ALA A 73 17.82 -10.43 -0.40
C ALA A 73 18.42 -11.60 0.40
N ALA A 74 17.78 -11.98 1.53
CA ALA A 74 18.22 -13.10 2.34
C ALA A 74 18.07 -14.46 1.64
N VAL A 75 16.98 -14.67 0.90
CA VAL A 75 16.79 -15.85 0.03
C VAL A 75 17.92 -15.94 -1.00
N GLU A 76 18.22 -14.83 -1.66
CA GLU A 76 19.28 -14.76 -2.67
C GLU A 76 20.69 -14.98 -2.12
N LEU A 77 20.96 -14.54 -0.88
CA LEU A 77 22.19 -14.87 -0.17
C LEU A 77 22.28 -16.38 0.12
N ARG A 78 21.20 -16.96 0.66
CA ARG A 78 21.14 -18.39 1.00
C ARG A 78 21.27 -19.29 -0.23
N ASN A 79 20.62 -18.94 -1.34
CA ASN A 79 20.75 -19.64 -2.62
C ASN A 79 22.21 -19.65 -3.14
N ARG A 80 23.01 -18.65 -2.77
CA ARG A 80 24.44 -18.54 -3.12
C ARG A 80 25.37 -19.13 -2.06
N GLY A 81 24.84 -19.79 -1.03
CA GLY A 81 25.62 -20.36 0.08
C GLY A 81 26.20 -19.32 1.03
N ILE A 82 25.64 -18.11 1.09
CA ILE A 82 26.01 -17.07 2.05
C ILE A 82 25.03 -17.14 3.22
N ASP A 83 25.41 -17.87 4.27
CA ASP A 83 24.54 -18.14 5.43
C ASP A 83 24.78 -17.21 6.63
N ARG A 84 25.89 -16.47 6.66
CA ARG A 84 26.25 -15.57 7.76
C ARG A 84 25.62 -14.19 7.55
N PHE A 85 24.32 -14.07 7.76
CA PHE A 85 23.63 -12.77 7.70
C PHE A 85 22.68 -12.56 8.88
N ARG A 86 22.30 -11.30 9.09
CA ARG A 86 21.21 -10.91 10.01
C ARG A 86 20.19 -10.06 9.29
N ILE A 87 18.91 -10.29 9.58
CA ILE A 87 17.81 -9.41 9.19
C ILE A 87 17.39 -8.62 10.44
N VAL A 88 17.36 -7.30 10.38
CA VAL A 88 16.96 -6.44 11.50
C VAL A 88 15.67 -5.71 11.14
N ASP A 89 14.62 -5.86 11.94
CA ASP A 89 13.34 -5.16 11.72
C ASP A 89 12.69 -4.75 13.05
N GLN A 90 12.03 -3.59 13.04
CA GLN A 90 11.24 -3.09 14.16
C GLN A 90 9.95 -3.88 14.35
N ALA A 91 9.46 -4.57 13.32
CA ALA A 91 8.33 -5.48 13.40
C ALA A 91 8.64 -6.67 14.31
N GLY A 92 7.63 -7.18 15.02
CA GLY A 92 7.72 -8.43 15.79
C GLY A 92 7.77 -9.71 14.96
N GLY A 93 7.88 -9.59 13.63
CA GLY A 93 7.94 -10.71 12.69
C GLY A 93 8.27 -10.25 11.28
N LEU A 94 8.64 -11.20 10.42
CA LEU A 94 8.86 -10.96 9.01
C LEU A 94 7.54 -10.65 8.27
N GLY A 95 7.63 -9.85 7.21
CA GLY A 95 6.51 -9.47 6.35
C GLY A 95 6.45 -7.97 6.03
N GLY A 96 7.13 -7.12 6.81
CA GLY A 96 7.23 -5.67 6.58
C GLY A 96 5.87 -4.98 6.48
N THR A 97 5.53 -4.39 5.33
CA THR A 97 4.21 -3.78 5.08
C THR A 97 3.06 -4.70 5.47
N TRP A 98 3.15 -5.99 5.14
CA TRP A 98 2.09 -6.98 5.39
C TRP A 98 2.10 -7.52 6.82
N TYR A 99 3.21 -7.36 7.54
CA TYR A 99 3.23 -7.54 8.99
C TYR A 99 2.42 -6.42 9.68
N TRP A 100 2.64 -5.17 9.27
CA TRP A 100 2.05 -4.01 9.95
C TRP A 100 0.59 -3.74 9.57
N ASN A 101 0.25 -3.85 8.28
CA ASN A 101 -1.05 -3.45 7.78
C ASN A 101 -2.00 -4.65 7.78
N ARG A 102 -2.70 -4.84 8.90
CA ARG A 102 -3.71 -5.90 9.09
C ARG A 102 -5.10 -5.33 9.38
N TYR A 103 -5.45 -4.22 8.75
CA TYR A 103 -6.78 -3.63 8.88
C TYR A 103 -7.81 -4.41 8.04
N PRO A 104 -9.10 -4.43 8.42
CA PRO A 104 -10.14 -5.11 7.66
C PRO A 104 -10.23 -4.63 6.21
N GLY A 105 -10.26 -5.57 5.26
CA GLY A 105 -10.33 -5.28 3.81
C GLY A 105 -8.98 -5.00 3.15
N VAL A 106 -7.87 -5.05 3.89
CA VAL A 106 -6.53 -4.85 3.32
C VAL A 106 -6.24 -5.88 2.22
N MET A 107 -5.77 -5.39 1.06
CA MET A 107 -5.38 -6.22 -0.08
C MET A 107 -4.34 -5.52 -0.95
N CYS A 108 -3.57 -6.29 -1.73
CA CYS A 108 -2.69 -5.71 -2.73
C CYS A 108 -3.50 -5.05 -3.85
N ASP A 109 -2.98 -3.94 -4.39
CA ASP A 109 -3.61 -3.22 -5.50
C ASP A 109 -3.03 -3.58 -6.86
N ILE A 110 -1.98 -4.39 -6.89
CA ILE A 110 -1.37 -5.04 -8.05
C ILE A 110 -1.82 -6.50 -8.05
N GLU A 111 -1.96 -7.10 -9.23
CA GLU A 111 -2.34 -8.50 -9.36
C GLU A 111 -1.41 -9.43 -8.57
N SER A 112 -2.00 -10.35 -7.80
CA SER A 112 -1.31 -11.24 -6.87
C SER A 112 -0.26 -12.11 -7.56
N TYR A 113 -0.52 -12.52 -8.80
CA TYR A 113 0.35 -13.38 -9.61
C TYR A 113 1.71 -12.75 -9.95
N ILE A 114 1.78 -11.41 -9.94
CA ILE A 114 3.01 -10.64 -10.18
C ILE A 114 3.52 -9.92 -8.92
N TYR A 115 2.69 -9.82 -7.88
CA TYR A 115 3.01 -9.13 -6.64
C TYR A 115 3.62 -10.04 -5.58
N LEU A 116 3.09 -11.25 -5.38
CA LEU A 116 3.62 -12.19 -4.40
C LEU A 116 4.96 -12.75 -4.93
N PRO A 117 6.06 -12.65 -4.18
CA PRO A 117 7.35 -13.18 -4.63
C PRO A 117 7.38 -14.71 -4.57
N LEU A 118 8.23 -15.34 -5.38
CA LEU A 118 8.57 -16.76 -5.25
C LEU A 118 7.37 -17.73 -5.37
N LEU A 119 6.39 -17.43 -6.23
CA LEU A 119 5.20 -18.28 -6.39
C LEU A 119 5.57 -19.64 -7.02
N GLU A 120 6.48 -19.63 -7.99
CA GLU A 120 6.97 -20.86 -8.62
C GLU A 120 7.78 -21.72 -7.67
N GLU A 121 8.68 -21.11 -6.91
CA GLU A 121 9.53 -21.80 -5.96
C GLU A 121 8.68 -22.50 -4.91
N LEU A 122 7.67 -21.82 -4.35
CA LEU A 122 6.77 -22.39 -3.34
C LEU A 122 5.66 -23.28 -3.90
N ASP A 123 5.53 -23.42 -5.22
CA ASP A 123 4.36 -24.02 -5.90
C ASP A 123 3.04 -23.48 -5.32
N TYR A 124 2.96 -22.16 -5.20
CA TYR A 124 1.79 -21.48 -4.66
C TYR A 124 1.01 -20.77 -5.76
N VAL A 125 -0.30 -20.95 -5.73
CA VAL A 125 -1.25 -20.20 -6.56
C VAL A 125 -2.07 -19.32 -5.64
N PRO A 126 -1.99 -17.99 -5.77
CA PRO A 126 -2.87 -17.09 -5.03
C PRO A 126 -4.33 -17.45 -5.30
N THR A 127 -5.17 -17.33 -4.28
CA THR A 127 -6.58 -17.73 -4.31
C THR A 127 -7.46 -16.75 -5.08
N HIS A 128 -7.03 -15.49 -5.17
CA HIS A 128 -7.74 -14.41 -5.85
C HIS A 128 -6.77 -13.59 -6.70
N ARG A 129 -7.33 -12.91 -7.72
CA ARG A 129 -6.57 -11.96 -8.56
C ARG A 129 -5.87 -10.88 -7.75
N TYR A 130 -6.50 -10.38 -6.67
CA TYR A 130 -5.87 -9.49 -5.71
C TYR A 130 -5.93 -10.14 -4.34
N ALA A 131 -4.75 -10.48 -3.81
CA ALA A 131 -4.61 -11.22 -2.57
C ALA A 131 -4.94 -10.35 -1.35
N SER A 132 -5.58 -10.96 -0.36
CA SER A 132 -5.81 -10.34 0.95
C SER A 132 -4.49 -10.13 1.70
N GLY A 133 -4.45 -9.20 2.65
CA GLY A 133 -3.25 -9.03 3.47
C GLY A 133 -2.91 -10.26 4.31
N GLU A 134 -3.92 -11.03 4.73
CA GLU A 134 -3.75 -12.30 5.43
C GLU A 134 -3.04 -13.34 4.56
N GLU A 135 -3.48 -13.49 3.31
CA GLU A 135 -2.87 -14.39 2.33
C GLU A 135 -1.43 -13.98 2.01
N ILE A 136 -1.19 -12.68 1.81
CA ILE A 136 0.15 -12.18 1.53
C ILE A 136 1.07 -12.42 2.72
N LEU A 137 0.63 -12.10 3.95
CA LEU A 137 1.45 -12.34 5.14
C LEU A 137 1.73 -13.84 5.33
N ALA A 138 0.74 -14.70 5.14
CA ALA A 138 0.92 -16.16 5.21
C ALA A 138 1.93 -16.65 4.17
N HIS A 139 1.88 -16.13 2.95
CA HIS A 139 2.86 -16.46 1.90
C HIS A 139 4.28 -16.01 2.24
N LEU A 140 4.43 -14.80 2.81
CA LEU A 140 5.73 -14.32 3.29
C LEU A 140 6.25 -15.17 4.45
N GLN A 141 5.39 -15.62 5.36
CA GLN A 141 5.78 -16.56 6.42
C GLN A 141 6.22 -17.90 5.84
N ALA A 142 5.53 -18.43 4.82
CA ALA A 142 5.94 -19.65 4.13
C ALA A 142 7.31 -19.52 3.46
N ILE A 143 7.65 -18.35 2.90
CA ILE A 143 9.01 -18.04 2.41
C ILE A 143 10.00 -18.04 3.58
N GLY A 144 9.65 -17.39 4.69
CA GLY A 144 10.44 -17.37 5.91
C GLY A 144 10.76 -18.77 6.42
N ASP A 145 9.79 -19.70 6.39
CA ASP A 145 9.95 -21.08 6.83
C ASP A 145 10.77 -21.90 5.82
N ARG A 146 10.44 -21.84 4.53
CA ARG A 146 11.14 -22.59 3.46
C ARG A 146 12.62 -22.27 3.42
N TYR A 147 12.95 -21.00 3.59
CA TYR A 147 14.32 -20.53 3.60
C TYR A 147 14.80 -20.23 5.01
N ASP A 148 14.19 -20.80 6.06
CA ASP A 148 14.58 -20.72 7.48
C ASP A 148 15.22 -19.37 7.86
N LEU A 149 14.51 -18.27 7.55
CA LEU A 149 14.95 -16.89 7.72
C LEU A 149 14.74 -16.39 9.15
N CYS A 150 13.76 -16.97 9.86
CA CYS A 150 13.42 -16.59 11.23
C CYS A 150 14.60 -16.77 12.20
N ARG A 151 15.47 -17.77 11.98
CA ARG A 151 16.69 -17.98 12.79
C ARG A 151 17.68 -16.81 12.73
N ASP A 152 17.64 -16.05 11.63
CA ASP A 152 18.59 -14.98 11.33
C ASP A 152 17.99 -13.58 11.56
N ALA A 153 16.73 -13.52 12.01
CA ALA A 153 16.00 -12.28 12.22
C ALA A 153 16.11 -11.77 13.67
N LEU A 154 16.52 -10.51 13.80
CA LEU A 154 16.40 -9.70 15.01
C LEU A 154 15.14 -8.83 14.86
N VAL A 155 14.01 -9.35 15.34
CA VAL A 155 12.71 -8.67 15.36
C VAL A 155 12.57 -7.74 16.56
N HIS A 156 11.60 -6.83 16.53
CA HIS A 156 11.44 -5.75 17.52
C HIS A 156 12.75 -5.00 17.79
N THR A 157 13.55 -4.78 16.74
CA THR A 157 14.89 -4.21 16.84
C THR A 157 15.07 -3.11 15.80
N GLY A 158 15.29 -1.88 16.25
CA GLY A 158 15.60 -0.72 15.41
C GLY A 158 17.10 -0.48 15.32
N VAL A 159 17.63 -0.17 14.14
CA VAL A 159 19.01 0.29 13.97
C VAL A 159 19.08 1.77 14.35
N GLU A 160 19.94 2.11 15.31
CA GLU A 160 20.16 3.50 15.75
C GLU A 160 21.39 4.12 15.08
N ARG A 161 22.45 3.32 14.88
CA ARG A 161 23.72 3.79 14.33
C ARG A 161 24.34 2.74 13.42
N ALA A 162 24.87 3.18 12.29
CA ALA A 162 25.71 2.38 11.41
C ALA A 162 26.89 3.24 10.95
N MET A 163 28.12 2.82 11.28
CA MET A 163 29.34 3.55 10.94
C MET A 163 30.35 2.64 10.25
N TRP A 164 30.93 3.10 9.16
CA TRP A 164 32.04 2.41 8.52
C TRP A 164 33.32 2.58 9.34
N ASP A 165 33.97 1.46 9.63
CA ASP A 165 35.27 1.38 10.29
C ASP A 165 36.32 1.02 9.24
N GLU A 166 37.21 1.98 8.95
CA GLU A 166 38.24 1.84 7.91
C GLU A 166 39.31 0.81 8.27
N ASP A 167 39.66 0.69 9.55
CA ASP A 167 40.70 -0.23 10.01
C ASP A 167 40.19 -1.67 9.97
N ALA A 168 38.96 -1.90 10.45
CA ALA A 168 38.31 -3.20 10.40
C ALA A 168 37.78 -3.55 9.00
N ARG A 169 37.57 -2.55 8.13
CA ARG A 169 36.87 -2.64 6.84
C ARG A 169 35.49 -3.25 6.96
N ARG A 170 34.74 -2.80 7.96
CA ARG A 170 33.42 -3.31 8.32
C ARG A 170 32.51 -2.18 8.80
N TRP A 171 31.21 -2.36 8.60
CA TRP A 171 30.18 -1.58 9.24
C TRP A 171 30.04 -2.00 10.70
N GLN A 172 30.08 -1.03 11.61
CA GLN A 172 29.74 -1.18 13.03
C GLN A 172 28.31 -0.68 13.23
N ILE A 173 27.41 -1.59 13.59
CA ILE A 173 25.96 -1.35 13.66
C ILE A 173 25.49 -1.55 15.09
N GLU A 174 24.75 -0.57 15.60
CA GLU A 174 24.14 -0.59 16.95
C GLU A 174 22.63 -0.45 16.86
N THR A 175 21.95 -1.14 17.77
CA THR A 175 20.47 -1.18 17.82
C THR A 175 19.93 -0.63 19.14
N ASP A 176 18.64 -0.31 19.13
CA ASP A 176 17.85 0.11 20.31
C ASP A 176 17.72 -0.98 21.39
N ARG A 177 18.22 -2.20 21.11
CA ARG A 177 18.32 -3.31 22.06
C ARG A 177 19.73 -3.56 22.57
N GLY A 178 20.66 -2.66 22.26
CA GLY A 178 22.07 -2.75 22.64
C GLY A 178 22.87 -3.78 21.84
N ASP A 179 22.35 -4.27 20.71
CA ASP A 179 23.10 -5.18 19.85
C ASP A 179 24.30 -4.47 19.23
N ARG A 180 25.35 -5.23 18.96
CA ARG A 180 26.56 -4.75 18.28
C ARG A 180 26.92 -5.72 17.17
N LEU A 181 26.67 -5.32 15.92
CA LEU A 181 26.93 -6.13 14.75
C LEU A 181 28.08 -5.53 13.95
N SER A 182 29.08 -6.35 13.62
CA SER A 182 30.16 -5.95 12.72
C SER A 182 29.98 -6.66 11.38
N ALA A 183 29.70 -5.95 10.28
CA ALA A 183 29.34 -6.56 9.00
C ALA A 183 30.16 -6.04 7.82
N ARG A 184 30.40 -6.88 6.80
CA ARG A 184 31.07 -6.41 5.57
C ARG A 184 30.11 -5.64 4.68
N TRP A 185 28.87 -6.10 4.60
CA TRP A 185 27.82 -5.51 3.77
C TRP A 185 26.65 -5.04 4.62
N TYR A 186 26.15 -3.86 4.30
CA TYR A 186 25.00 -3.25 4.94
C TYR A 186 23.93 -2.94 3.87
N VAL A 187 22.82 -3.68 3.91
CA VAL A 187 21.77 -3.65 2.89
C VAL A 187 20.53 -2.97 3.47
N LEU A 188 20.11 -1.87 2.86
CA LEU A 188 18.92 -1.12 3.27
C LEU A 188 17.69 -1.59 2.47
N ALA A 189 16.84 -2.38 3.12
CA ALA A 189 15.55 -2.86 2.62
C ALA A 189 14.37 -2.26 3.42
N VAL A 190 14.50 -0.98 3.80
CA VAL A 190 13.64 -0.31 4.79
C VAL A 190 12.22 0.04 4.29
N GLY A 191 11.95 -0.11 3.00
CA GLY A 191 10.67 0.26 2.38
C GLY A 191 10.45 1.78 2.23
N MET A 192 9.38 2.17 1.52
CA MET A 192 9.09 3.58 1.21
C MET A 192 7.90 4.18 1.98
N LEU A 193 7.02 3.34 2.52
CA LEU A 193 5.77 3.73 3.20
C LEU A 193 5.72 3.15 4.62
N ASN A 194 6.75 3.43 5.39
CA ASN A 194 7.01 2.86 6.72
C ASN A 194 6.85 3.86 7.88
N LEU A 195 6.92 5.17 7.60
CA LEU A 195 6.70 6.21 8.59
C LEU A 195 5.22 6.53 8.75
N LEU A 196 4.71 6.29 9.96
CA LEU A 196 3.34 6.62 10.34
C LEU A 196 3.19 8.14 10.44
N LYS A 197 2.13 8.69 9.82
CA LYS A 197 1.89 10.14 9.76
C LYS A 197 0.51 10.45 10.31
N LEU A 198 0.45 11.26 11.37
CA LEU A 198 -0.80 11.77 11.92
C LEU A 198 -0.98 13.25 11.59
N PRO A 199 -2.18 13.70 11.19
CA PRO A 199 -2.42 15.10 10.92
C PRO A 199 -2.36 15.92 12.22
N ALA A 200 -1.78 17.13 12.13
CA ALA A 200 -1.75 18.06 13.26
C ALA A 200 -3.07 18.84 13.37
N ILE A 201 -4.13 18.17 13.84
CA ILE A 201 -5.44 18.77 14.08
C ILE A 201 -5.50 19.28 15.52
N ALA A 202 -5.84 20.55 15.70
CA ALA A 202 -6.03 21.16 17.02
C ALA A 202 -7.16 20.46 17.78
N GLY A 203 -6.91 20.10 19.05
CA GLY A 203 -7.87 19.39 19.90
C GLY A 203 -8.04 17.90 19.60
N MET A 204 -7.28 17.34 18.64
CA MET A 204 -7.37 15.90 18.32
C MET A 204 -7.03 15.00 19.50
N ASP A 205 -6.16 15.46 20.41
CA ASP A 205 -5.75 14.71 21.60
C ASP A 205 -6.82 14.69 22.70
N ASP A 206 -7.79 15.59 22.63
CA ASP A 206 -8.89 15.71 23.58
C ASP A 206 -10.05 14.75 23.22
N PHE A 207 -9.93 14.01 22.11
CA PHE A 207 -10.91 13.00 21.74
C PHE A 207 -10.94 11.88 22.78
N ALA A 208 -12.03 11.83 23.55
CA ALA A 208 -12.19 10.88 24.66
C ALA A 208 -12.49 9.43 24.22
N GLY A 209 -12.75 9.21 22.92
CA GLY A 209 -12.98 7.88 22.36
C GLY A 209 -11.69 7.16 21.97
N ASP A 210 -11.83 5.88 21.61
CA ASP A 210 -10.72 5.10 21.09
C ASP A 210 -10.28 5.61 19.71
N ALA A 211 -8.98 5.81 19.53
CA ALA A 211 -8.38 6.26 18.28
C ALA A 211 -7.03 5.57 18.05
N PHE A 212 -6.85 5.07 16.84
CA PHE A 212 -5.64 4.39 16.38
C PHE A 212 -5.49 4.58 14.86
N HIS A 213 -4.29 4.29 14.34
CA HIS A 213 -4.00 4.41 12.91
C HIS A 213 -4.18 3.04 12.23
N THR A 214 -4.62 3.03 10.97
CA THR A 214 -4.91 1.78 10.23
C THR A 214 -3.69 0.85 10.08
N ALA A 215 -2.49 1.43 9.97
CA ALA A 215 -1.22 0.69 9.97
C ALA A 215 -0.84 0.04 11.32
N ARG A 216 -1.61 0.26 12.38
CA ARG A 216 -1.53 -0.39 13.70
C ARG A 216 -2.95 -0.68 14.20
N TRP A 217 -3.70 -1.45 13.41
CA TRP A 217 -5.11 -1.71 13.68
C TRP A 217 -5.30 -2.38 15.05
N ASP A 218 -6.13 -1.76 15.90
CA ASP A 218 -6.36 -2.24 17.26
C ASP A 218 -7.62 -3.12 17.32
N TYR A 219 -7.39 -4.43 17.34
CA TYR A 219 -8.46 -5.43 17.49
C TYR A 219 -9.01 -5.51 18.93
N SER A 220 -8.35 -4.94 19.93
CA SER A 220 -8.92 -4.84 21.28
C SER A 220 -10.09 -3.84 21.31
N VAL A 221 -10.04 -2.80 20.48
CA VAL A 221 -11.12 -1.81 20.31
C VAL A 221 -12.21 -2.36 19.39
N THR A 222 -11.83 -2.85 18.20
CA THR A 222 -12.80 -3.22 17.16
C THR A 222 -13.40 -4.62 17.33
N GLY A 223 -12.75 -5.48 18.11
CA GLY A 223 -13.09 -6.90 18.21
C GLY A 223 -12.70 -7.66 16.94
N GLY A 224 -12.75 -8.99 16.99
CA GLY A 224 -12.29 -9.84 15.89
C GLY A 224 -10.76 -9.96 15.85
N ARG A 225 -10.25 -10.34 14.68
CA ARG A 225 -8.83 -10.58 14.34
C ARG A 225 -8.65 -10.34 12.83
N PRO A 226 -7.42 -10.29 12.30
CA PRO A 226 -7.20 -10.29 10.86
C PRO A 226 -8.00 -11.41 10.17
N GLY A 227 -8.67 -11.09 9.07
CA GLY A 227 -9.55 -11.98 8.31
C GLY A 227 -10.89 -12.32 8.97
N GLN A 228 -11.21 -11.75 10.13
CA GLN A 228 -12.44 -12.04 10.88
C GLN A 228 -13.31 -10.79 11.05
N PRO A 229 -14.65 -10.96 11.17
CA PRO A 229 -15.55 -9.83 11.42
C PRO A 229 -15.20 -9.07 12.70
N MET A 230 -15.36 -7.74 12.66
CA MET A 230 -15.24 -6.89 13.84
C MET A 230 -16.46 -7.06 14.76
N THR A 231 -16.24 -7.52 15.98
CA THR A 231 -17.32 -7.94 16.89
C THR A 231 -17.72 -6.90 17.94
N ARG A 232 -17.01 -5.77 18.05
CA ARG A 232 -17.24 -4.75 19.10
C ARG A 232 -17.72 -3.39 18.58
N LEU A 233 -17.99 -3.29 17.28
CA LEU A 233 -18.46 -2.03 16.66
C LEU A 233 -19.99 -1.89 16.58
N ALA A 234 -20.75 -2.94 16.93
CA ALA A 234 -22.20 -2.85 17.01
C ALA A 234 -22.62 -1.73 17.99
N GLY A 235 -23.53 -0.85 17.56
CA GLY A 235 -23.96 0.31 18.37
C GLY A 235 -22.91 1.42 18.51
N LYS A 236 -21.80 1.38 17.74
CA LYS A 236 -20.75 2.40 17.76
C LYS A 236 -20.86 3.32 16.57
N ARG A 237 -20.52 4.59 16.82
CA ARG A 237 -20.34 5.63 15.80
C ARG A 237 -18.85 5.74 15.52
N VAL A 238 -18.43 5.39 14.32
CA VAL A 238 -17.02 5.32 13.91
C VAL A 238 -16.68 6.47 12.97
N GLY A 239 -15.53 7.11 13.20
CA GLY A 239 -14.96 8.09 12.28
C GLY A 239 -13.82 7.48 11.47
N LEU A 240 -13.89 7.56 10.14
CA LEU A 240 -12.82 7.15 9.24
C LEU A 240 -12.17 8.40 8.63
N MET A 241 -10.92 8.67 8.99
CA MET A 241 -10.19 9.85 8.48
C MET A 241 -9.28 9.49 7.31
N GLY A 242 -9.56 10.08 6.15
CA GLY A 242 -8.76 9.91 4.95
C GLY A 242 -9.37 8.92 3.94
N THR A 243 -9.23 9.28 2.67
CA THR A 243 -9.88 8.62 1.52
C THR A 243 -8.86 8.14 0.48
N GLY A 244 -7.64 7.82 0.93
CA GLY A 244 -6.66 7.10 0.12
C GLY A 244 -6.98 5.60 0.06
N ALA A 245 -6.09 4.81 -0.55
CA ALA A 245 -6.28 3.36 -0.75
C ALA A 245 -6.74 2.62 0.53
N THR A 246 -6.11 2.90 1.67
CA THR A 246 -6.48 2.29 2.95
C THR A 246 -7.89 2.65 3.41
N GLY A 247 -8.27 3.93 3.35
CA GLY A 247 -9.62 4.35 3.73
C GLY A 247 -10.69 3.73 2.82
N ILE A 248 -10.37 3.60 1.54
CA ILE A 248 -11.24 2.97 0.55
C ILE A 248 -11.50 1.50 0.89
N GLN A 249 -10.46 0.74 1.24
CA GLN A 249 -10.57 -0.66 1.64
C GLN A 249 -11.24 -0.85 3.01
N CYS A 250 -11.09 0.11 3.94
CA CYS A 250 -11.69 0.01 5.28
C CYS A 250 -13.20 0.27 5.30
N LEU A 251 -13.74 1.09 4.38
CA LEU A 251 -15.10 1.60 4.49
C LEU A 251 -16.15 0.49 4.49
N GLY A 252 -16.06 -0.47 3.56
CA GLY A 252 -17.01 -1.59 3.47
C GLY A 252 -17.09 -2.38 4.78
N PRO A 253 -15.98 -2.97 5.26
CA PRO A 253 -15.95 -3.69 6.53
C PRO A 253 -16.41 -2.86 7.74
N LEU A 254 -16.06 -1.57 7.80
CA LEU A 254 -16.51 -0.68 8.88
C LEU A 254 -18.03 -0.46 8.82
N ALA A 255 -18.57 -0.25 7.63
CA ALA A 255 -19.99 -0.02 7.43
C ALA A 255 -20.81 -1.29 7.76
N ASP A 256 -20.24 -2.49 7.59
CA ASP A 256 -20.88 -3.75 7.98
C ASP A 256 -20.94 -3.94 9.50
N ALA A 257 -19.94 -3.45 10.23
CA ALA A 257 -19.82 -3.70 11.66
C ALA A 257 -20.39 -2.59 12.56
N ALA A 258 -20.39 -1.33 12.10
CA ALA A 258 -20.72 -0.16 12.92
C ALA A 258 -22.18 0.30 12.77
N GLU A 259 -22.72 0.92 13.82
CA GLU A 259 -24.05 1.57 13.76
C GLU A 259 -24.04 2.77 12.80
N HIS A 260 -22.95 3.53 12.80
CA HIS A 260 -22.76 4.64 11.86
C HIS A 260 -21.28 4.84 11.55
N VAL A 261 -20.96 5.13 10.29
CA VAL A 261 -19.60 5.47 9.84
C VAL A 261 -19.61 6.87 9.21
N SER A 262 -18.81 7.78 9.74
CA SER A 262 -18.57 9.10 9.15
C SER A 262 -17.18 9.16 8.50
N VAL A 263 -17.11 9.47 7.21
CA VAL A 263 -15.88 9.48 6.43
C VAL A 263 -15.37 10.91 6.24
N PHE A 264 -14.27 11.27 6.87
CA PHE A 264 -13.71 12.62 6.78
C PHE A 264 -12.81 12.76 5.55
N GLN A 265 -13.37 13.31 4.48
CA GLN A 265 -12.68 13.51 3.21
C GLN A 265 -12.09 14.92 3.06
N ARG A 266 -10.81 14.99 2.67
CA ARG A 266 -10.18 16.26 2.19
C ARG A 266 -10.10 16.33 0.67
N THR A 267 -9.79 15.20 0.05
CA THR A 267 -9.64 15.09 -1.40
C THR A 267 -10.10 13.71 -1.83
N PRO A 268 -11.10 13.59 -2.71
CA PRO A 268 -11.50 12.29 -3.25
C PRO A 268 -10.35 11.62 -4.01
N SER A 269 -10.44 10.31 -4.17
CA SER A 269 -9.51 9.51 -4.98
C SER A 269 -10.11 9.22 -6.35
N ALA A 270 -9.25 8.95 -7.33
CA ALA A 270 -9.69 8.35 -8.60
C ALA A 270 -9.85 6.85 -8.35
N ILE A 271 -11.06 6.35 -8.51
CA ILE A 271 -11.44 4.97 -8.14
C ILE A 271 -11.90 4.26 -9.41
N GLY A 272 -11.07 3.35 -9.91
CA GLY A 272 -11.42 2.46 -11.02
C GLY A 272 -12.07 1.17 -10.54
N GLU A 273 -12.46 0.35 -11.50
CA GLU A 273 -12.89 -1.02 -11.23
C GLU A 273 -11.72 -1.87 -10.76
N ARG A 274 -11.95 -2.65 -9.71
CA ARG A 274 -10.97 -3.62 -9.21
C ARG A 274 -11.12 -4.94 -9.98
N GLY A 275 -12.34 -5.45 -10.12
CA GLY A 275 -12.58 -6.72 -10.79
C GLY A 275 -11.90 -7.89 -10.06
N ASN A 276 -11.93 -7.87 -8.72
CA ASN A 276 -11.37 -8.96 -7.93
C ASN A 276 -12.22 -10.21 -8.11
N ARG A 277 -11.57 -11.37 -8.21
CA ARG A 277 -12.21 -12.65 -8.47
C ARG A 277 -11.35 -13.80 -7.95
N PRO A 278 -11.96 -14.94 -7.62
CA PRO A 278 -11.20 -16.17 -7.40
C PRO A 278 -10.31 -16.48 -8.61
N THR A 279 -9.14 -17.06 -8.34
CA THR A 279 -8.24 -17.52 -9.40
C THR A 279 -8.88 -18.69 -10.14
N ASP A 280 -8.84 -18.62 -11.47
CA ASP A 280 -9.40 -19.67 -12.32
C ASP A 280 -8.60 -20.97 -12.12
N PRO A 281 -9.25 -22.11 -11.82
CA PRO A 281 -8.53 -23.39 -11.69
C PRO A 281 -7.71 -23.76 -12.92
N SER A 282 -8.14 -23.37 -14.12
CA SER A 282 -7.39 -23.62 -15.36
C SER A 282 -6.10 -22.81 -15.45
N PHE A 283 -6.01 -21.66 -14.79
CA PHE A 283 -4.76 -20.91 -14.66
C PHE A 283 -3.71 -21.75 -13.93
N ALA A 284 -4.10 -22.41 -12.84
CA ALA A 284 -3.19 -23.24 -12.05
C ALA A 284 -2.65 -24.45 -12.84
N GLU A 285 -3.47 -25.04 -13.71
CA GLU A 285 -3.10 -26.19 -14.55
C GLU A 285 -2.23 -25.80 -15.76
N ALA A 286 -2.40 -24.58 -16.28
CA ALA A 286 -1.71 -24.11 -17.48
C ALA A 286 -0.29 -23.55 -17.21
N ARG A 287 0.13 -23.44 -15.94
CA ARG A 287 1.45 -22.91 -15.55
C ARG A 287 2.59 -23.73 -16.15
N ARG A 288 3.60 -23.02 -16.67
CA ARG A 288 4.86 -23.59 -17.19
C ARG A 288 6.04 -22.97 -16.44
N PRO A 289 7.20 -23.63 -16.34
CA PRO A 289 8.37 -23.02 -15.72
C PRO A 289 8.68 -21.64 -16.33
N GLY A 290 8.87 -20.63 -15.47
CA GLY A 290 9.12 -19.24 -15.83
C GLY A 290 7.86 -18.38 -16.03
N TRP A 291 6.66 -18.92 -15.81
CA TRP A 291 5.41 -18.19 -16.03
C TRP A 291 5.31 -16.91 -15.21
N GLN A 292 5.87 -16.89 -13.99
CA GLN A 292 5.75 -15.73 -13.11
C GLN A 292 6.59 -14.59 -13.67
N LEU A 293 7.84 -14.88 -14.03
CA LEU A 293 8.74 -13.89 -14.63
C LEU A 293 8.19 -13.37 -15.96
N GLU A 294 7.68 -14.25 -16.83
CA GLU A 294 7.03 -13.85 -18.09
C GLU A 294 5.89 -12.86 -17.85
N ARG A 295 5.03 -13.13 -16.87
CA ARG A 295 3.90 -12.27 -16.52
C ARG A 295 4.35 -10.94 -15.92
N MET A 296 5.37 -10.95 -15.07
CA MET A 296 5.98 -9.73 -14.52
C MET A 296 6.61 -8.86 -15.62
N ASP A 297 7.36 -9.47 -16.55
CA ASP A 297 7.98 -8.78 -17.69
C ASP A 297 6.91 -8.22 -18.65
N ASN A 298 5.83 -8.95 -18.88
CA ASN A 298 4.68 -8.48 -19.65
C ASN A 298 4.04 -7.23 -19.01
N PHE A 299 3.71 -7.30 -17.71
CA PHE A 299 3.17 -6.16 -16.97
C PHE A 299 4.12 -4.95 -17.02
N GLN A 300 5.42 -5.18 -16.78
CA GLN A 300 6.42 -4.12 -16.85
C GLN A 300 6.54 -3.51 -18.25
N ALA A 301 6.46 -4.31 -19.31
CA ALA A 301 6.49 -3.82 -20.68
C ALA A 301 5.32 -2.86 -20.94
N VAL A 302 4.09 -3.23 -20.57
CA VAL A 302 2.90 -2.38 -20.68
C VAL A 302 3.07 -1.09 -19.88
N MET A 303 3.52 -1.20 -18.62
CA MET A 303 3.75 -0.06 -17.73
C MET A 303 4.86 0.90 -18.21
N LEU A 304 5.74 0.45 -19.12
CA LEU A 304 6.76 1.25 -19.80
C LEU A 304 6.29 1.74 -21.19
N GLY A 305 5.03 1.55 -21.55
CA GLY A 305 4.46 1.93 -22.85
C GLY A 305 5.04 1.13 -24.01
N ARG A 306 5.53 -0.09 -23.77
CA ARG A 306 6.02 -1.00 -24.82
C ARG A 306 4.84 -1.85 -25.32
N PRO A 307 4.76 -2.11 -26.64
CA PRO A 307 3.73 -2.98 -27.17
C PRO A 307 3.95 -4.41 -26.68
N VAL A 308 2.84 -5.10 -26.42
CA VAL A 308 2.78 -6.54 -26.12
C VAL A 308 1.69 -7.15 -26.99
N ASP A 309 1.83 -8.43 -27.36
CA ASP A 309 0.82 -9.12 -28.19
C ASP A 309 -0.48 -9.34 -27.40
N VAL A 310 -0.35 -9.64 -26.11
CA VAL A 310 -1.45 -9.82 -25.17
C VAL A 310 -1.06 -9.13 -23.87
N ASP A 311 -1.93 -8.25 -23.36
CA ASP A 311 -1.83 -7.78 -21.99
C ASP A 311 -2.29 -8.91 -21.07
N LEU A 312 -1.33 -9.53 -20.38
CA LEU A 312 -1.64 -10.65 -19.50
C LEU A 312 -2.33 -10.18 -18.23
N THR A 313 -2.07 -8.95 -17.78
CA THR A 313 -2.64 -8.40 -16.53
C THR A 313 -4.02 -7.83 -16.78
N ASP A 314 -4.25 -7.07 -17.86
CA ASP A 314 -5.56 -6.61 -18.34
C ASP A 314 -6.43 -5.99 -17.23
N ASP A 315 -5.97 -4.91 -16.60
CA ASP A 315 -6.65 -4.24 -15.49
C ASP A 315 -6.50 -2.71 -15.52
N GLY A 316 -7.03 -2.03 -14.50
CA GLY A 316 -6.97 -0.57 -14.44
C GLY A 316 -5.55 0.03 -14.37
N TRP A 317 -4.52 -0.74 -14.00
CA TRP A 317 -3.13 -0.27 -14.13
C TRP A 317 -2.71 -0.19 -15.59
N THR A 318 -3.01 -1.22 -16.37
CA THR A 318 -2.59 -1.28 -17.78
C THR A 318 -3.45 -0.39 -18.67
N HIS A 319 -4.74 -0.27 -18.39
CA HIS A 319 -5.66 0.54 -19.20
C HIS A 319 -5.67 2.02 -18.84
N HIS A 320 -5.43 2.39 -17.58
CA HIS A 320 -5.49 3.80 -17.15
C HIS A 320 -4.10 4.34 -16.80
N TYR A 321 -3.40 3.73 -15.84
CA TYR A 321 -2.12 4.27 -15.36
C TYR A 321 -1.04 4.25 -16.42
N ALA A 322 -0.81 3.10 -17.07
CA ALA A 322 0.22 2.95 -18.07
C ALA A 322 0.00 3.91 -19.25
N VAL A 323 -1.26 4.06 -19.67
CA VAL A 323 -1.68 4.93 -20.79
C VAL A 323 -1.47 6.41 -20.48
N VAL A 324 -1.79 6.88 -19.27
CA VAL A 324 -1.53 8.27 -18.88
C VAL A 324 -0.04 8.54 -18.63
N GLN A 325 0.68 7.58 -18.03
CA GLN A 325 2.12 7.69 -17.77
C GLN A 325 2.95 7.68 -19.06
N ASN A 326 2.54 6.89 -20.05
CA ASN A 326 3.22 6.73 -21.33
C ASN A 326 2.22 6.87 -22.48
N PRO A 327 1.72 8.10 -22.74
CA PRO A 327 0.74 8.32 -23.80
C PRO A 327 1.32 7.97 -25.18
N PRO A 328 0.48 7.53 -26.15
CA PRO A 328 0.94 7.06 -27.45
C PRO A 328 1.90 8.05 -28.12
N ARG A 329 3.04 7.53 -28.61
CA ARG A 329 4.14 8.35 -29.12
C ARG A 329 3.67 9.41 -30.11
N LYS A 330 4.36 10.54 -30.09
CA LYS A 330 4.18 11.63 -31.05
C LYS A 330 4.27 11.09 -32.48
N GLN A 331 3.33 11.46 -33.34
CA GLN A 331 3.38 11.09 -34.75
C GLN A 331 4.46 11.92 -35.49
N PRO A 332 5.05 11.43 -36.60
CA PRO A 332 6.11 12.15 -37.31
C PRO A 332 5.76 13.61 -37.61
N ASP A 333 4.54 13.85 -38.10
CA ASP A 333 4.07 15.17 -38.55
C ASP A 333 3.34 15.99 -37.48
N GLU A 334 3.13 15.43 -36.28
CA GLU A 334 2.47 16.12 -35.16
C GLU A 334 3.42 17.20 -34.58
N SER A 335 2.92 18.35 -34.13
CA SER A 335 3.78 19.28 -33.37
C SER A 335 3.96 18.79 -31.93
N PHE A 336 5.01 19.23 -31.22
CA PHE A 336 5.13 18.89 -29.80
C PHE A 336 3.96 19.45 -28.96
N ALA A 337 3.43 20.61 -29.34
CA ALA A 337 2.28 21.20 -28.67
C ALA A 337 0.99 20.39 -28.88
N ASP A 338 0.78 19.86 -30.09
CA ASP A 338 -0.36 18.97 -30.39
C ASP A 338 -0.25 17.65 -29.63
N TYR A 339 0.95 17.07 -29.56
CA TYR A 339 1.21 15.87 -28.75
C TYR A 339 0.83 16.08 -27.28
N LEU A 340 1.26 17.20 -26.67
CA LEU A 340 0.92 17.52 -25.29
C LEU A 340 -0.59 17.73 -25.08
N ARG A 341 -1.27 18.39 -26.03
CA ARG A 341 -2.73 18.55 -25.99
C ARG A 341 -3.46 17.21 -26.05
N ARG A 342 -3.01 16.31 -26.93
CA ARG A 342 -3.57 14.96 -27.05
C ARG A 342 -3.32 14.12 -25.79
N ALA A 343 -2.14 14.20 -25.21
CA ALA A 343 -1.84 13.56 -23.92
C ALA A 343 -2.69 14.11 -22.77
N GLU A 344 -2.95 15.42 -22.75
CA GLU A 344 -3.84 16.04 -21.75
C GLU A 344 -5.31 15.65 -21.96
N ALA A 345 -5.78 15.56 -23.20
CA ALA A 345 -7.12 15.05 -23.51
C ALA A 345 -7.31 13.59 -23.05
N LEU A 346 -6.29 12.75 -23.23
CA LEU A 346 -6.30 11.37 -22.76
C LEU A 346 -6.39 11.26 -21.23
N ASP A 347 -5.61 12.05 -20.48
CA ASP A 347 -5.73 12.13 -19.01
C ASP A 347 -7.14 12.55 -18.59
N TYR A 348 -7.74 13.51 -19.31
CA TYR A 348 -9.10 13.95 -19.04
C TYR A 348 -10.14 12.86 -19.31
N GLU A 349 -10.05 12.14 -20.43
CA GLU A 349 -10.95 11.04 -20.77
C GLU A 349 -10.92 9.95 -19.69
N ILE A 350 -9.72 9.56 -19.21
CA ILE A 350 -9.56 8.65 -18.09
C ILE A 350 -10.21 9.21 -16.82
N MET A 351 -9.99 10.49 -16.51
CA MET A 351 -10.58 11.13 -15.35
C MET A 351 -12.10 11.28 -15.44
N GLU A 352 -12.69 11.45 -16.63
CA GLU A 352 -14.15 11.39 -16.82
C GLU A 352 -14.68 9.99 -16.58
N HIS A 353 -14.01 8.94 -17.05
CA HIS A 353 -14.42 7.57 -16.75
C HIS A 353 -14.56 7.32 -15.23
N HIS A 354 -13.61 7.83 -14.43
CA HIS A 354 -13.71 7.75 -12.97
C HIS A 354 -14.86 8.59 -12.38
N ARG A 355 -15.17 9.76 -12.94
CA ARG A 355 -16.26 10.63 -12.48
C ARG A 355 -17.64 10.12 -12.88
N ASP A 356 -17.75 9.53 -14.06
CA ASP A 356 -18.95 8.84 -14.54
C ASP A 356 -19.24 7.62 -13.67
N ARG A 357 -18.22 6.83 -13.32
CA ARG A 357 -18.38 5.71 -12.38
C ARG A 357 -18.92 6.17 -11.02
N VAL A 358 -18.47 7.32 -10.49
CA VAL A 358 -19.05 7.92 -9.27
C VAL A 358 -20.53 8.24 -9.47
N ALA A 359 -20.88 8.93 -10.56
CA ALA A 359 -22.26 9.31 -10.86
C ALA A 359 -23.19 8.10 -11.08
N GLN A 360 -22.66 6.99 -11.59
CA GLN A 360 -23.41 5.75 -11.80
C GLN A 360 -23.65 4.97 -10.50
N LEU A 361 -22.69 4.98 -9.58
CA LEU A 361 -22.72 4.10 -8.40
C LEU A 361 -23.21 4.78 -7.13
N VAL A 362 -23.25 6.11 -7.06
CA VAL A 362 -23.68 6.88 -5.89
C VAL A 362 -25.03 7.54 -6.18
N ALA A 363 -26.06 7.14 -5.42
CA ALA A 363 -27.44 7.54 -5.67
C ALA A 363 -27.74 8.99 -5.23
N ASP A 364 -27.11 9.47 -4.15
CA ASP A 364 -27.23 10.86 -3.73
C ASP A 364 -26.32 11.76 -4.58
N GLU A 365 -26.93 12.61 -5.41
CA GLU A 365 -26.22 13.50 -6.31
C GLU A 365 -25.25 14.46 -5.58
N ALA A 366 -25.60 14.94 -4.40
CA ALA A 366 -24.74 15.84 -3.64
C ALA A 366 -23.50 15.11 -3.11
N VAL A 367 -23.66 13.87 -2.65
CA VAL A 367 -22.54 13.01 -2.24
C VAL A 367 -21.69 12.64 -3.46
N ALA A 368 -22.31 12.28 -4.58
CA ALA A 368 -21.62 11.96 -5.83
C ALA A 368 -20.73 13.13 -6.29
N GLU A 369 -21.24 14.37 -6.27
CA GLU A 369 -20.45 15.56 -6.64
C GLU A 369 -19.22 15.77 -5.75
N VAL A 370 -19.32 15.49 -4.44
CA VAL A 370 -18.17 15.61 -3.51
C VAL A 370 -17.14 14.47 -3.73
N LEU A 371 -17.59 13.31 -4.18
CA LEU A 371 -16.71 12.15 -4.46
C LEU A 371 -15.99 12.25 -5.81
N LYS A 372 -16.38 13.15 -6.71
CA LYS A 372 -15.72 13.32 -8.02
C LYS A 372 -14.30 13.89 -7.88
N PRO A 373 -13.26 13.20 -8.38
CA PRO A 373 -11.88 13.69 -8.34
C PRO A 373 -11.62 14.71 -9.46
N TYR A 374 -11.03 15.85 -9.08
CA TYR A 374 -10.68 16.95 -9.97
C TYR A 374 -9.21 17.33 -9.79
N TYR A 375 -8.34 16.58 -10.46
CA TYR A 375 -6.89 16.74 -10.57
C TYR A 375 -6.39 15.82 -11.69
N ARG A 376 -5.16 15.98 -12.18
CA ARG A 376 -4.59 15.07 -13.19
C ARG A 376 -4.37 13.68 -12.63
N TYR A 377 -4.63 12.62 -13.39
CA TYR A 377 -4.72 11.25 -12.87
C TYR A 377 -3.50 10.83 -12.02
N LEU A 378 -2.29 11.17 -12.48
CA LEU A 378 -1.03 10.82 -11.83
C LEU A 378 -0.64 11.73 -10.65
N CYS A 379 -1.45 12.72 -10.27
CA CYS A 379 -1.21 13.52 -9.06
C CYS A 379 -1.32 12.70 -7.77
N LYS A 380 -1.94 11.51 -7.83
CA LYS A 380 -2.08 10.56 -6.73
C LYS A 380 -1.93 9.14 -7.24
N ARG A 381 -1.60 8.20 -6.34
CA ARG A 381 -1.74 6.77 -6.64
C ARG A 381 -3.22 6.48 -6.96
N PRO A 382 -3.54 5.90 -8.13
CA PRO A 382 -4.91 5.52 -8.43
C PRO A 382 -5.37 4.44 -7.46
N CYS A 383 -6.68 4.41 -7.20
CA CYS A 383 -7.31 3.40 -6.38
C CYS A 383 -8.23 2.57 -7.26
N PHE A 384 -8.46 1.32 -6.90
CA PHE A 384 -9.48 0.50 -7.54
C PHE A 384 -10.26 -0.24 -6.46
N HIS A 385 -11.59 -0.18 -6.54
CA HIS A 385 -12.47 -0.80 -5.55
C HIS A 385 -13.89 -0.87 -6.10
N ASP A 386 -14.54 -2.00 -5.88
CA ASP A 386 -15.88 -2.25 -6.46
C ASP A 386 -17.00 -1.80 -5.51
N GLU A 387 -16.76 -1.83 -4.20
CA GLU A 387 -17.81 -1.58 -3.19
C GLU A 387 -17.74 -0.20 -2.49
N TYR A 388 -16.63 0.54 -2.61
CA TYR A 388 -16.44 1.78 -1.83
C TYR A 388 -17.42 2.88 -2.22
N LEU A 389 -17.67 3.05 -3.52
CA LEU A 389 -18.58 4.08 -4.01
C LEU A 389 -20.03 3.74 -3.62
N SER A 390 -20.45 2.49 -3.81
CA SER A 390 -21.80 2.05 -3.45
C SER A 390 -22.04 1.99 -1.94
N ALA A 391 -20.98 1.92 -1.11
CA ALA A 391 -21.11 2.01 0.34
C ALA A 391 -21.78 3.32 0.81
N TYR A 392 -21.67 4.42 0.06
CA TYR A 392 -22.35 5.68 0.38
C TYR A 392 -23.87 5.66 0.16
N ASN A 393 -24.40 4.62 -0.48
CA ASN A 393 -25.86 4.42 -0.58
C ASN A 393 -26.45 3.77 0.68
N ARG A 394 -25.60 3.35 1.62
CA ARG A 394 -26.05 2.75 2.88
C ARG A 394 -26.55 3.82 3.84
N PRO A 395 -27.66 3.58 4.57
CA PRO A 395 -28.20 4.58 5.49
C PRO A 395 -27.27 4.87 6.69
N ASN A 396 -26.34 3.97 6.99
CA ASN A 396 -25.40 4.12 8.10
C ASN A 396 -24.04 4.73 7.69
N VAL A 397 -23.85 5.12 6.43
CA VAL A 397 -22.60 5.74 5.96
C VAL A 397 -22.86 7.20 5.63
N ARG A 398 -21.95 8.08 6.07
CA ARG A 398 -21.99 9.50 5.79
C ARG A 398 -20.62 10.01 5.36
N LEU A 399 -20.60 10.80 4.28
CA LEU A 399 -19.44 11.58 3.85
C LEU A 399 -19.36 12.92 4.57
#